data_AF-A0A3M2E346-F1
#
_entry.id   AF-A0A3M2E346-F1
#
_cell.length_a   1.000
_cell.length_b   1.000
_cell.length_c   1.000
_cell.angle_alpha   90.00
_cell.angle_beta   90.00
_cell.angle_gamma   90.00
#
_symmetry.space_group_name_H-M   'P 1'
#
loop_
_entity.id
_entity.type
_entity.pdbx_description
1 polymer ?
#
loop_
_entity_poly.entity_id
_entity_poly.type
_entity_poly.pdbx_seq_one_letter_code
_entity_poly.pdbx_strand_id
1 'polypeptide(L)'
;MTAINDLHMDDFYSDVAKILTRLYFSFPRPLSLYVDDICGALDIDEFGLISERHQACLATMLWLADEGYLRYAALLPNEGVDLATLTEKCLRRLQSTATIDQVSLPRIIHFQRALSGTSFDLQKVAHEFFDIHTAH
;
A
#
# COMPACT_ATOMS: atom_id res chain seq x y z
N MET A 1 -18.18 -8.72 21.95
CA MET A 1 -18.22 -8.65 20.48
C MET A 1 -16.82 -8.95 20.00
N THR A 2 -16.58 -10.19 19.56
CA THR A 2 -15.30 -10.62 19.02
C THR A 2 -15.00 -9.75 17.81
N ALA A 3 -13.90 -8.99 17.85
CA ALA A 3 -13.41 -8.31 16.66
C ALA A 3 -13.25 -9.39 15.59
N ILE A 4 -14.03 -9.30 14.52
CA ILE A 4 -13.71 -10.04 13.30
C ILE A 4 -12.36 -9.47 12.91
N ASN A 5 -11.29 -10.25 13.15
CA ASN A 5 -9.96 -9.89 12.70
C ASN A 5 -10.03 -9.96 11.18
N ASP A 6 -10.26 -8.82 10.54
CA ASP A 6 -10.47 -8.73 9.10
C ASP A 6 -9.11 -8.80 8.42
N LEU A 7 -8.56 -10.02 8.41
CA LEU A 7 -7.26 -10.33 7.84
C LEU A 7 -7.11 -9.75 6.41
N HIS A 8 -8.21 -9.68 5.66
CA HIS A 8 -8.23 -9.07 4.34
C HIS A 8 -7.90 -7.57 4.37
N MET A 9 -8.42 -6.82 5.36
CA MET A 9 -8.11 -5.40 5.54
C MET A 9 -6.67 -5.19 6.01
N ASP A 10 -6.13 -6.10 6.81
CA ASP A 10 -4.73 -6.05 7.26
C ASP A 10 -3.76 -6.26 6.11
N ASP A 11 -4.05 -7.25 5.28
CA ASP A 11 -3.31 -7.50 4.04
C ASP A 11 -3.40 -6.31 3.08
N PHE A 12 -4.60 -5.73 2.92
CA PHE A 12 -4.79 -4.54 2.12
C PHE A 12 -3.93 -3.36 2.62
N TYR A 13 -3.97 -3.04 3.91
CA TYR A 13 -3.16 -1.96 4.48
C TYR A 13 -1.66 -2.21 4.37
N SER A 14 -1.24 -3.47 4.50
CA SER A 14 0.14 -3.89 4.27
C SER A 14 0.58 -3.65 2.84
N ASP A 15 -0.24 -4.05 1.87
CA ASP A 15 0.04 -3.86 0.45
C ASP A 15 0.09 -2.38 0.09
N VAL A 16 -0.87 -1.58 0.56
CA VAL A 16 -0.89 -0.13 0.38
C VAL A 16 0.42 0.48 0.89
N ALA A 17 0.83 0.19 2.12
CA ALA A 17 2.04 0.77 2.68
C ALA A 17 3.29 0.37 1.89
N LYS A 18 3.42 -0.90 1.48
CA LYS A 18 4.56 -1.38 0.68
C LYS A 18 4.60 -0.74 -0.71
N ILE A 19 3.47 -0.72 -1.41
CA ILE A 19 3.34 -0.14 -2.76
C ILE A 19 3.69 1.34 -2.73
N LEU A 20 3.05 2.11 -1.85
CA LEU A 20 3.25 3.55 -1.78
C LEU A 20 4.65 3.92 -1.32
N THR A 21 5.24 3.15 -0.39
CA THR A 21 6.62 3.35 0.04
C THR A 21 7.60 3.13 -1.11
N ARG A 22 7.47 2.04 -1.87
CA ARG A 22 8.33 1.76 -3.03
C ARG A 22 8.23 2.87 -4.08
N LEU A 23 7.01 3.29 -4.43
CA LEU A 23 6.79 4.36 -5.40
C LEU A 23 7.32 5.72 -4.91
N TYR A 24 7.18 6.03 -3.62
CA TYR A 24 7.72 7.25 -3.03
C TYR A 24 9.23 7.35 -3.20
N PHE A 25 9.97 6.28 -2.92
CA PHE A 25 11.43 6.28 -3.05
C PHE A 25 11.94 6.16 -4.49
N SER A 26 11.09 5.75 -5.44
CA SER A 26 11.42 5.78 -6.86
C SER A 26 11.09 7.12 -7.53
N PHE A 27 10.16 7.89 -6.97
CA PHE A 27 9.67 9.14 -7.57
C PHE A 27 10.82 10.12 -7.91
N PRO A 28 10.81 10.76 -9.11
CA PRO A 28 9.76 10.73 -10.14
C PRO A 28 9.89 9.59 -11.15
N ARG A 29 10.89 8.71 -11.01
CA ARG A 29 11.10 7.61 -11.96
C ARG A 29 9.99 6.56 -11.82
N PRO A 30 9.36 6.14 -12.92
CA PRO A 30 8.46 5.01 -12.92
C PRO A 30 9.14 3.73 -12.42
N LEU A 31 8.37 2.84 -11.78
CA LEU A 31 8.82 1.57 -11.23
C LEU A 31 7.82 0.47 -11.59
N SER A 32 8.32 -0.70 -11.97
CA SER A 32 7.52 -1.91 -12.09
C SER A 32 7.20 -2.45 -10.70
N LEU A 33 5.93 -2.70 -10.41
CA LEU A 33 5.47 -3.29 -9.16
C LEU A 33 4.99 -4.71 -9.45
N TYR A 34 5.65 -5.69 -8.84
CA TYR A 34 5.25 -7.09 -8.93
C TYR A 34 4.52 -7.52 -7.66
N VAL A 35 3.54 -8.41 -7.80
CA VAL A 35 2.73 -8.92 -6.71
C VAL A 35 3.60 -9.68 -5.70
N ASP A 36 4.50 -10.52 -6.18
CA ASP A 36 5.39 -11.35 -5.34
C ASP A 36 6.35 -10.52 -4.47
N ASP A 37 6.75 -9.37 -4.99
CA ASP A 37 7.53 -8.34 -4.30
C ASP A 37 6.77 -7.65 -3.15
N ILE A 38 5.44 -7.66 -3.19
CA ILE A 38 4.57 -6.96 -2.24
C ILE A 38 3.98 -7.94 -1.23
N CYS A 39 3.29 -8.97 -1.69
CA CYS A 39 2.60 -9.92 -0.81
C CYS A 39 3.46 -11.12 -0.38
N GLY A 40 4.62 -11.32 -1.00
CA GLY A 40 5.51 -12.47 -0.77
C GLY A 40 5.51 -13.44 -1.94
N ALA A 41 6.36 -14.46 -1.88
CA ALA A 41 6.59 -15.39 -2.98
C ALA A 41 5.31 -16.00 -3.56
N LEU A 42 5.30 -16.24 -4.88
CA LEU A 42 4.19 -16.84 -5.59
C LEU A 42 3.69 -18.11 -4.89
N ASP A 43 2.44 -18.06 -4.48
CA ASP A 43 1.76 -19.17 -3.82
C ASP A 43 0.61 -19.65 -4.71
N ILE A 44 0.66 -20.95 -5.02
CA ILE A 44 -0.34 -21.64 -5.84
C ILE A 44 -1.12 -22.58 -4.95
N ASP A 45 -2.44 -22.57 -5.11
CA ASP A 45 -3.31 -23.44 -4.33
C ASP A 45 -3.19 -24.92 -4.76
N GLU A 46 -3.95 -25.78 -4.09
CA GLU A 46 -3.97 -27.22 -4.36
C GLU A 46 -4.44 -27.59 -5.78
N PHE A 47 -5.02 -26.64 -6.53
CA PHE A 47 -5.47 -26.78 -7.91
C PHE A 47 -4.53 -26.12 -8.92
N GLY A 48 -3.39 -25.57 -8.46
CA GLY A 48 -2.43 -24.85 -9.30
C GLY A 48 -2.91 -23.45 -9.70
N LEU A 49 -3.90 -22.89 -9.01
CA LEU A 49 -4.38 -21.53 -9.23
C LEU A 49 -3.62 -20.55 -8.35
N ILE A 50 -3.50 -19.32 -8.83
CA ILE A 50 -2.90 -18.22 -8.07
C ILE A 50 -3.77 -17.93 -6.84
N SER A 51 -3.15 -17.90 -5.66
CA SER A 51 -3.86 -17.73 -4.39
C SER A 51 -4.65 -16.43 -4.30
N GLU A 52 -5.73 -16.42 -3.51
CA GLU A 52 -6.56 -15.24 -3.26
C GLU A 52 -5.73 -14.05 -2.76
N ARG A 53 -4.65 -14.31 -2.01
CA ARG A 53 -3.74 -13.29 -1.49
C ARG A 53 -3.02 -12.51 -2.60
N HIS A 54 -2.59 -13.21 -3.65
CA HIS A 54 -1.94 -12.61 -4.81
C HIS A 54 -2.94 -11.78 -5.64
N GLN A 55 -4.15 -12.34 -5.83
CA GLN A 55 -5.22 -11.63 -6.52
C GLN A 55 -5.62 -10.35 -5.78
N ALA A 56 -5.71 -10.40 -4.44
CA ALA A 56 -6.00 -9.24 -3.60
C ALA A 56 -4.90 -8.17 -3.67
N CYS A 57 -3.63 -8.56 -3.74
CA CYS A 57 -2.52 -7.62 -3.90
C CYS A 57 -2.60 -6.88 -5.25
N LEU A 58 -2.86 -7.60 -6.35
CA LEU A 58 -3.05 -6.97 -7.66
C LEU A 58 -4.27 -6.05 -7.65
N ALA A 59 -5.38 -6.51 -7.07
CA ALA A 59 -6.58 -5.70 -6.90
C ALA A 59 -6.31 -4.41 -6.10
N THR A 60 -5.43 -4.47 -5.09
CA THR A 60 -4.99 -3.29 -4.32
C THR A 60 -4.27 -2.28 -5.21
N MET A 61 -3.38 -2.73 -6.10
CA MET A 61 -2.70 -1.83 -7.05
C MET A 61 -3.69 -1.15 -7.99
N LEU A 62 -4.66 -1.91 -8.51
CA LEU A 62 -5.70 -1.40 -9.41
C LEU A 62 -6.62 -0.41 -8.69
N TRP A 63 -7.07 -0.74 -7.48
CA TRP A 63 -7.89 0.15 -6.67
C TRP A 63 -7.17 1.46 -6.35
N LEU A 64 -5.87 1.41 -5.99
CA LEU A 64 -5.06 2.61 -5.78
C LEU A 64 -4.93 3.46 -7.07
N ALA A 65 -4.93 2.83 -8.24
CA ALA A 65 -4.93 3.54 -9.52
C ALA A 65 -6.27 4.23 -9.78
N ASP A 66 -7.37 3.52 -9.58
CA ASP A 66 -8.74 4.01 -9.76
C ASP A 66 -9.04 5.20 -8.83
N GLU A 67 -8.58 5.13 -7.57
CA GLU A 67 -8.68 6.21 -6.59
C GLU A 67 -7.66 7.36 -6.82
N GLY A 68 -6.83 7.24 -7.85
CA GLY A 68 -5.86 8.26 -8.26
C GLY A 68 -4.72 8.44 -7.26
N TYR A 69 -4.31 7.40 -6.54
CA TYR A 69 -3.11 7.41 -5.70
C TYR A 69 -1.84 7.07 -6.48
N LEU A 70 -1.95 6.23 -7.51
CA LEU A 70 -0.88 5.93 -8.45
C LEU A 70 -1.39 6.02 -9.89
N ARG A 71 -0.47 6.04 -10.85
CA ARG A 71 -0.75 5.80 -12.27
C ARG A 71 0.25 4.77 -12.79
N TYR A 72 -0.15 3.97 -13.77
CA TYR A 72 0.69 2.97 -14.42
C TYR A 72 0.45 2.98 -15.94
N ALA A 73 1.39 2.43 -16.72
CA ALA A 73 1.28 2.42 -18.18
C ALA A 73 0.79 1.09 -18.74
N ALA A 74 1.13 -0.04 -18.08
CA ALA A 74 0.73 -1.36 -18.52
C ALA A 74 0.33 -2.25 -17.33
N LEU A 75 -0.74 -3.03 -17.51
CA LEU A 75 -1.11 -4.11 -16.61
C LEU A 75 -0.31 -5.36 -16.99
N LEU A 76 0.32 -6.00 -16.00
CA LEU A 76 0.94 -7.31 -16.15
C LEU A 76 -0.05 -8.35 -15.58
N PRO A 77 -0.75 -9.13 -16.42
CA PRO A 77 -1.80 -10.03 -15.95
C PRO A 77 -1.29 -10.96 -14.85
N ASN A 78 -1.97 -10.95 -13.70
CA ASN A 78 -1.62 -11.72 -12.51
C ASN A 78 -0.27 -11.40 -11.84
N GLU A 79 0.55 -10.55 -12.46
CA GLU A 79 1.92 -10.30 -12.02
C GLU A 79 2.08 -8.93 -11.37
N GLY A 80 1.31 -7.92 -11.78
CA GLY A 80 1.47 -6.56 -11.26
C GLY A 80 1.16 -5.45 -12.25
N VAL A 81 1.82 -4.31 -12.07
CA VAL A 81 1.70 -3.14 -12.97
C VAL A 81 3.08 -2.60 -13.32
N ASP A 82 3.23 -2.12 -14.56
CA ASP A 82 4.49 -1.59 -15.07
C ASP A 82 4.45 -0.07 -15.28
N LEU A 83 5.62 0.55 -15.17
CA LEU A 83 5.85 1.98 -15.26
C LEU A 83 4.94 2.77 -14.30
N ALA A 84 4.77 2.27 -13.08
CA ALA A 84 3.94 2.90 -12.07
C ALA A 84 4.66 4.07 -11.38
N THR A 85 3.91 5.11 -11.03
CA THR A 85 4.43 6.29 -10.31
C THR A 85 3.33 6.97 -9.50
N LEU A 86 3.71 7.69 -8.44
CA LEU A 86 2.77 8.41 -7.59
C LEU A 86 2.07 9.54 -8.33
N THR A 87 0.79 9.71 -8.06
CA THR A 87 0.08 10.95 -8.43
C THR A 87 0.48 12.09 -7.50
N GLU A 88 0.19 13.31 -7.93
CA GLU A 88 0.38 14.50 -7.11
C GLU A 88 -0.44 14.44 -5.80
N LYS A 89 -1.68 13.91 -5.87
CA LYS A 89 -2.57 13.66 -4.71
C LYS A 89 -1.85 12.82 -3.66
N CYS A 90 -1.31 11.67 -4.07
CA CYS A 90 -0.65 10.76 -3.14
C CYS A 90 0.67 11.30 -2.63
N LEU A 91 1.48 11.92 -3.51
CA LEU A 91 2.76 12.53 -3.11
C LEU A 91 2.57 13.58 -2.02
N ARG A 92 1.65 14.54 -2.22
CA ARG A 92 1.35 15.56 -1.20
C ARG A 92 0.89 14.94 0.11
N ARG A 93 0.05 13.90 0.03
CA ARG A 93 -0.48 13.24 1.22
C ARG A 93 0.63 12.51 1.98
N LEU A 94 1.49 11.75 1.31
CA LEU A 94 2.64 11.07 1.92
C LEU A 94 3.63 12.04 2.58
N GLN A 95 3.82 13.23 1.99
CA GLN A 95 4.67 14.28 2.53
C GLN A 95 4.04 15.06 3.68
N SER A 96 2.69 15.07 3.76
CA SER A 96 1.99 15.75 4.85
C SER A 96 2.30 15.10 6.20
N THR A 97 2.33 15.92 7.25
CA THR A 97 2.54 15.48 8.61
C THR A 97 1.26 14.88 9.19
N ALA A 98 1.39 13.76 9.88
CA ALA A 98 0.34 13.18 10.72
C ALA A 98 0.87 12.95 12.13
N THR A 99 0.01 13.15 13.11
CA THR A 99 0.34 12.86 14.51
C THR A 99 -0.30 11.53 14.89
N ILE A 100 0.53 10.50 15.06
CA ILE A 100 0.11 9.15 15.46
C ILE A 100 0.82 8.84 16.77
N ASP A 101 0.06 8.45 17.79
CA ASP A 101 0.60 8.15 19.13
C ASP A 101 1.51 9.26 19.68
N GLN A 102 1.05 10.50 19.56
CA GLN A 102 1.76 11.73 20.00
C GLN A 102 3.07 12.01 19.23
N VAL A 103 3.38 11.22 18.19
CA VAL A 103 4.55 11.42 17.34
C VAL A 103 4.11 12.06 16.02
N SER A 104 4.55 13.30 15.80
CA SER A 104 4.25 14.08 14.59
C SER A 104 5.36 13.92 13.55
N LEU A 105 5.07 13.20 12.47
CA LEU A 105 6.02 12.90 11.39
C LEU A 105 5.30 12.91 10.02
N PRO A 106 6.03 13.06 8.91
CA PRO A 106 5.47 12.83 7.58
C PRO A 106 4.86 11.43 7.50
N ARG A 107 3.70 11.29 6.84
CA ARG A 107 2.98 10.00 6.73
C ARG A 107 3.84 8.89 6.12
N ILE A 108 4.73 9.23 5.18
CA ILE A 108 5.71 8.27 4.65
C ILE A 108 6.62 7.67 5.72
N ILE A 109 7.05 8.44 6.70
CA ILE A 109 7.92 7.96 7.78
C ILE A 109 7.15 7.02 8.70
N HIS A 110 5.86 7.30 8.94
CA HIS A 110 4.99 6.40 9.69
C HIS A 110 4.84 5.04 8.97
N PHE A 111 4.64 5.04 7.64
CA PHE A 111 4.63 3.80 6.86
C PHE A 111 5.93 3.02 6.98
N GLN A 112 7.09 3.66 6.80
CA GLN A 112 8.38 2.97 6.92
C GLN A 112 8.57 2.33 8.30
N ARG A 113 8.20 3.04 9.37
CA ARG A 113 8.32 2.53 10.74
C ARG A 113 7.35 1.40 11.02
N ALA A 114 6.11 1.49 10.56
CA ALA A 114 5.13 0.42 10.66
C ALA A 114 5.59 -0.84 9.92
N LEU A 115 6.09 -0.70 8.68
CA LEU A 115 6.61 -1.83 7.88
C LEU A 115 7.85 -2.48 8.50
N SER A 116 8.70 -1.71 9.18
CA SER A 116 9.87 -2.25 9.90
C SER A 116 9.53 -2.93 11.24
N GLY A 117 8.27 -2.87 11.69
CA GLY A 117 7.83 -3.41 12.99
C GLY A 117 8.37 -2.66 14.20
N THR A 118 8.89 -1.44 14.03
CA THR A 118 9.67 -0.76 15.06
C THR A 118 8.87 0.12 16.02
N SER A 119 7.70 0.64 15.61
CA SER A 119 7.09 1.73 16.38
C SER A 119 5.58 1.98 16.22
N PHE A 120 4.91 1.54 15.15
CA PHE A 120 3.51 1.89 14.90
C PHE A 120 2.70 0.71 14.39
N ASP A 121 1.42 0.68 14.80
CA ASP A 121 0.42 -0.21 14.23
C ASP A 121 0.09 0.23 12.80
N LEU A 122 0.34 -0.66 11.84
CA LEU A 122 0.12 -0.42 10.42
C LEU A 122 -1.34 -0.08 10.11
N GLN A 123 -2.31 -0.74 10.76
CA GLN A 123 -3.73 -0.46 10.55
C GLN A 123 -4.03 1.01 10.90
N LYS A 124 -3.47 1.48 12.02
CA LYS A 124 -3.65 2.85 12.49
C LYS A 124 -3.03 3.86 11.53
N VAL A 125 -1.81 3.58 11.04
CA VAL A 125 -1.15 4.46 10.06
C VAL A 125 -1.94 4.50 8.75
N ALA A 126 -2.43 3.35 8.27
CA ALA A 126 -3.22 3.28 7.05
C ALA A 126 -4.58 3.96 7.19
N HIS A 127 -5.29 3.76 8.31
CA HIS A 127 -6.54 4.45 8.60
C HIS A 127 -6.34 5.97 8.60
N GLU A 128 -5.33 6.46 9.32
CA GLU A 128 -4.97 7.88 9.33
C GLU A 128 -4.61 8.36 7.92
N PHE A 129 -3.90 7.53 7.13
CA PHE A 129 -3.63 7.84 5.72
C PHE A 129 -4.89 7.94 4.86
N PHE A 130 -5.98 7.22 5.12
CA PHE A 130 -7.22 7.34 4.33
C PHE A 130 -8.22 8.36 4.87
N ASP A 131 -8.09 8.78 6.14
CA ASP A 131 -9.03 9.72 6.75
C ASP A 131 -8.96 11.12 6.11
N ILE A 132 -10.03 11.53 5.44
CA ILE A 132 -10.13 12.79 4.69
C ILE A 132 -10.21 14.00 5.64
N HIS A 133 -10.46 13.79 6.95
CA HIS A 133 -10.77 14.87 7.88
C HIS A 133 -9.56 15.48 8.62
N THR A 134 -8.33 15.00 8.40
CA THR A 134 -7.10 15.61 8.94
C THR A 134 -6.48 16.65 7.98
N ALA A 135 -7.26 17.68 7.67
CA ALA A 135 -6.75 18.96 7.17
C ALA A 135 -7.26 20.06 8.12
N HIS A 136 -6.41 20.44 9.08
CA HIS A 136 -6.55 21.70 9.82
C HIS A 136 -5.91 22.83 9.02
#